data_AF-A0A7K5B241-F1
#
_entry.id   AF-A0A7K5B241-F1
#
_cell.length_a   1.000
_cell.length_b   1.000
_cell.length_c   1.000
_cell.angle_alpha   90.00
_cell.angle_beta   90.00
_cell.angle_gamma   90.00
#
_symmetry.space_group_name_H-M   'P 1'
#
loop_
_entity.id
_entity.type
_entity.pdbx_description
1 polymer ?
#
loop_
_entity_poly.entity_id
_entity_poly.type
_entity_poly.pdbx_seq_one_letter_code
_entity_poly.pdbx_strand_id
1 'polypeptide(L)'
;CIPVHKDSQELFAFEWDNPKTGRTQLTWTVLPQDFKSSPTIFGNQLTKELEDWRRQSPEGVVLQYVDDILIAAKDRDECIQLTVSLLNFLGQSGYRVTKEKAQIAKETAVYLGLEI
;
A
#
# COMPACT_ATOMS: atom_id res chain seq x y z
N CYS A 1 -3.53 -1.22 5.99
CA CYS A 1 -4.94 -1.20 5.51
C CYS A 1 -5.62 0.05 6.05
N ILE A 2 -6.53 0.66 5.28
CA ILE A 2 -7.19 1.92 5.70
C ILE A 2 -8.47 1.61 6.48
N PRO A 3 -8.61 2.06 7.74
CA PRO A 3 -9.85 1.91 8.51
C PRO A 3 -11.00 2.71 7.89
N VAL A 4 -12.21 2.16 7.94
CA VAL A 4 -13.44 2.87 7.58
C VAL A 4 -14.01 3.55 8.82
N HIS A 5 -14.33 4.85 8.68
CA HIS A 5 -14.97 5.61 9.76
C HIS A 5 -16.26 4.93 10.20
N LYS A 6 -16.55 4.90 11.52
CA LYS A 6 -17.70 4.16 12.08
C LYS A 6 -19.02 4.52 11.38
N ASP A 7 -19.27 5.80 11.16
CA ASP A 7 -20.48 6.30 10.50
C ASP A 7 -20.59 5.87 9.02
N SER A 8 -19.49 5.46 8.40
CA SER A 8 -19.46 4.97 7.03
C SER A 8 -19.53 3.44 6.94
N GLN A 9 -19.41 2.72 8.06
CA GLN A 9 -19.44 1.24 8.04
C GLN A 9 -20.80 0.71 7.58
N GLU A 10 -21.90 1.35 7.94
CA GLU A 10 -23.24 0.91 7.50
C GLU A 10 -23.41 0.92 5.97
N LEU A 11 -22.66 1.77 5.24
CA LEU A 11 -22.66 1.80 3.77
C LEU A 11 -22.07 0.54 3.13
N PHE A 12 -21.27 -0.21 3.90
CA PHE A 12 -20.59 -1.41 3.47
C PHE A 12 -21.19 -2.68 4.09
N ALA A 13 -22.42 -2.60 4.60
CA ALA A 13 -23.11 -3.75 5.17
C ALA A 13 -23.52 -4.77 4.09
N PHE A 14 -23.44 -6.06 4.42
CA PHE A 14 -23.89 -7.17 3.59
C PHE A 14 -24.54 -8.27 4.43
N GLU A 15 -25.45 -9.03 3.83
CA GLU A 15 -26.05 -10.20 4.46
C GLU A 15 -25.18 -11.44 4.20
N TRP A 16 -25.00 -12.24 5.24
CA TRP A 16 -24.36 -13.55 5.17
C TRP A 16 -25.36 -14.62 5.64
N ASP A 17 -25.67 -15.57 4.76
CA ASP A 17 -26.54 -16.70 5.08
C ASP A 17 -25.70 -17.91 5.49
N ASN A 18 -25.82 -18.32 6.76
CA ASN A 18 -25.13 -19.48 7.29
C ASN A 18 -26.14 -20.62 7.54
N PRO A 19 -25.95 -21.81 6.97
CA PRO A 19 -26.88 -22.94 7.16
C PRO A 19 -27.12 -23.37 8.62
N LYS A 20 -26.21 -23.02 9.56
CA LYS A 20 -26.31 -23.37 10.98
C LYS A 20 -26.83 -22.26 11.86
N THR A 21 -26.50 -21.00 11.53
CA THR A 21 -26.80 -19.83 12.38
C THR A 21 -27.81 -18.88 11.76
N GLY A 22 -28.31 -19.19 10.56
CA GLY A 22 -29.24 -18.34 9.81
C GLY A 22 -28.55 -17.12 9.19
N ARG A 23 -29.37 -16.14 8.79
CA ARG A 23 -28.92 -14.87 8.20
C ARG A 23 -28.39 -13.93 9.26
N THR A 24 -27.21 -13.37 9.02
CA THR A 24 -26.61 -12.32 9.84
C THR A 24 -26.16 -11.16 8.96
N GLN A 25 -26.20 -9.94 9.48
CA GLN A 25 -25.66 -8.76 8.81
C GLN A 25 -24.24 -8.50 9.29
N LEU A 26 -23.33 -8.31 8.36
CA LEU A 26 -21.93 -7.98 8.61
C LEU A 26 -21.58 -6.67 7.90
N THR A 27 -20.49 -6.03 8.32
CA THR A 27 -19.97 -4.85 7.64
C THR A 27 -18.44 -4.83 7.64
N TRP A 28 -17.87 -4.13 6.67
CA TRP A 28 -16.43 -3.89 6.54
C TRP A 28 -15.97 -2.77 7.48
N THR A 29 -14.98 -3.09 8.34
CA THR A 29 -14.31 -2.11 9.22
C THR A 29 -13.06 -1.49 8.59
N VAL A 30 -12.62 -2.04 7.47
CA VAL A 30 -11.50 -1.58 6.64
C VAL A 30 -11.98 -1.43 5.20
N LEU A 31 -11.33 -0.54 4.45
CA LEU A 31 -11.76 -0.17 3.12
C LEU A 31 -11.76 -1.39 2.18
N PRO A 32 -12.92 -1.79 1.61
CA PRO A 32 -12.99 -2.95 0.74
C PRO A 32 -12.33 -2.67 -0.60
N GLN A 33 -11.61 -3.65 -1.16
CA GLN A 33 -10.85 -3.47 -2.41
C GLN A 33 -11.76 -3.17 -3.61
N ASP A 34 -12.95 -3.77 -3.66
CA ASP A 34 -13.89 -3.62 -4.78
C ASP A 34 -14.67 -2.30 -4.77
N PHE A 35 -14.47 -1.45 -3.76
CA PHE A 35 -15.09 -0.14 -3.77
C PHE A 35 -14.35 0.77 -4.77
N LYS A 36 -15.11 1.36 -5.70
CA LYS A 36 -14.59 2.12 -6.86
C LYS A 36 -13.56 3.18 -6.50
N SER A 37 -13.72 3.85 -5.35
CA SER A 37 -12.81 4.91 -4.91
C SER A 37 -11.66 4.39 -4.05
N SER A 38 -11.61 3.10 -3.72
CA SER A 38 -10.56 2.51 -2.88
C SER A 38 -9.15 2.70 -3.42
N PRO A 39 -8.88 2.48 -4.72
CA PRO A 39 -7.54 2.74 -5.27
C PRO A 39 -7.13 4.20 -5.10
N THR A 40 -8.03 5.15 -5.34
CA THR A 40 -7.75 6.58 -5.18
C THR A 40 -7.55 6.97 -3.73
N ILE A 41 -8.39 6.49 -2.81
CA ILE A 41 -8.27 6.75 -1.37
C ILE A 41 -6.95 6.19 -0.84
N PHE A 42 -6.62 4.96 -1.23
CA PHE A 42 -5.38 4.30 -0.83
C PHE A 42 -4.15 5.01 -1.40
N GLY A 43 -4.14 5.27 -2.70
CA GLY A 43 -3.06 6.00 -3.36
C GLY A 43 -2.80 7.34 -2.69
N ASN A 44 -3.86 8.13 -2.46
CA ASN A 44 -3.74 9.45 -1.82
C ASN A 44 -3.22 9.38 -0.38
N GLN A 45 -3.66 8.38 0.40
CA GLN A 45 -3.17 8.20 1.77
C GLN A 45 -1.68 7.82 1.76
N LEU A 46 -1.30 6.87 0.92
CA LEU A 46 0.08 6.43 0.79
C LEU A 46 0.98 7.55 0.24
N THR A 47 0.49 8.39 -0.68
CA THR A 47 1.22 9.55 -1.19
C THR A 47 1.57 10.53 -0.07
N LYS A 48 0.61 10.88 0.80
CA LYS A 48 0.85 11.78 1.93
C LYS A 48 1.91 11.22 2.88
N GLU A 49 1.83 9.93 3.17
CA GLU A 49 2.80 9.27 4.04
C GLU A 49 4.20 9.20 3.40
N LEU A 50 4.28 8.89 2.10
CA LEU A 50 5.54 8.89 1.37
C LEU A 50 6.14 10.31 1.25
N GLU A 51 5.32 11.36 1.16
CA GLU A 51 5.81 12.74 1.21
C GLU A 51 6.51 13.05 2.55
N ASP A 52 5.94 12.61 3.67
CA ASP A 52 6.55 12.79 4.99
C ASP A 52 7.85 11.99 5.13
N TRP A 53 7.90 10.76 4.60
CA TRP A 53 9.11 9.95 4.55
C TRP A 53 10.19 10.60 3.65
N ARG A 54 9.83 11.13 2.48
CA ARG A 54 10.76 11.82 1.56
C ARG A 54 11.37 13.08 2.16
N ARG A 55 10.66 13.81 3.02
CA ARG A 55 11.23 14.96 3.74
C ARG A 55 12.35 14.55 4.71
N GLN A 56 12.34 13.31 5.18
CA GLN A 56 13.29 12.79 6.17
C GLN A 56 14.47 12.05 5.53
N SER A 57 14.36 11.66 4.26
CA SER A 57 15.34 10.84 3.56
C SER A 57 15.73 11.46 2.20
N PRO A 58 16.83 12.22 2.11
CA PRO A 58 17.33 12.71 0.83
C PRO A 58 18.28 11.71 0.15
N GLU A 59 18.40 11.89 -1.17
CA GLU A 59 19.05 11.06 -2.19
C GLU A 59 18.15 9.89 -2.67
N GLY A 60 17.81 9.87 -3.96
CA GLY A 60 16.94 8.85 -4.59
C GLY A 60 15.63 9.34 -5.23
N VAL A 61 15.17 8.61 -6.24
CA VAL A 61 13.88 8.80 -6.92
C VAL A 61 12.87 7.80 -6.38
N VAL A 62 11.67 8.27 -6.04
CA VAL A 62 10.53 7.43 -5.68
C VAL A 62 9.36 7.75 -6.59
N LEU A 63 8.83 6.72 -7.24
CA LEU A 63 7.60 6.74 -8.02
C LEU A 63 6.56 5.85 -7.34
N GLN A 64 5.33 6.33 -7.29
CA GLN A 64 4.20 5.63 -6.69
C GLN A 64 3.05 5.61 -7.68
N TYR A 65 2.45 4.44 -7.86
CA TYR A 65 1.19 4.26 -8.56
C TYR A 65 0.28 3.39 -7.70
N VAL A 66 -0.72 4.01 -7.07
CA VAL A 66 -1.62 3.34 -6.12
C VAL A 66 -0.80 2.60 -5.03
N ASP A 67 -0.66 1.27 -5.14
CA ASP A 67 0.05 0.38 -4.24
C ASP A 67 1.42 -0.09 -4.76
N ASP A 68 1.76 0.21 -6.03
CA ASP A 68 3.08 -0.07 -6.62
C ASP A 68 4.07 1.09 -6.36
N ILE A 69 5.20 0.76 -5.72
CA ILE A 69 6.28 1.72 -5.44
C ILE A 69 7.54 1.28 -6.19
N LEU A 70 8.16 2.22 -6.91
CA LEU A 70 9.50 2.10 -7.47
C LEU A 70 10.44 3.06 -6.75
N ILE A 71 11.60 2.55 -6.34
CA ILE A 71 12.72 3.35 -5.83
C ILE A 71 13.94 3.16 -6.73
N ALA A 72 14.63 4.24 -7.03
CA ALA A 72 15.85 4.22 -7.82
C ALA A 72 16.89 5.16 -7.20
N ALA A 73 18.14 4.74 -7.23
CA ALA A 73 19.28 5.49 -6.72
C ALA A 73 20.43 5.37 -7.71
N LYS A 74 21.41 6.27 -7.62
CA LYS A 74 22.56 6.24 -8.52
C LYS A 74 23.47 5.05 -8.23
N ASP A 75 23.74 4.81 -6.95
CA ASP A 75 24.63 3.76 -6.48
C ASP A 75 23.84 2.60 -5.84
N ARG A 76 24.36 1.38 -5.98
CA ARG A 76 23.70 0.17 -5.43
C ARG A 76 23.53 0.24 -3.91
N ASP A 77 24.56 0.71 -3.21
CA ASP A 77 24.54 0.80 -1.74
C ASP A 77 23.50 1.82 -1.25
N GLU A 78 23.37 2.94 -1.96
CA GLU A 78 22.35 3.96 -1.72
C GLU A 78 20.94 3.37 -1.96
N CYS A 79 20.75 2.63 -3.06
CA CYS A 79 19.49 1.95 -3.36
C CYS A 79 19.10 0.96 -2.25
N ILE A 80 20.06 0.21 -1.70
CA ILE A 80 19.82 -0.70 -0.58
C ILE A 80 19.44 0.07 0.68
N GLN A 81 20.16 1.15 1.02
CA GLN A 81 19.85 1.98 2.19
C GLN A 81 18.45 2.59 2.11
N LEU A 82 18.07 3.12 0.94
CA LEU A 82 16.73 3.63 0.69
C LEU A 82 15.66 2.54 0.78
N THR A 83 15.93 1.35 0.23
CA THR A 83 15.02 0.21 0.36
C THR A 83 14.78 -0.14 1.82
N VAL A 84 15.84 -0.23 2.63
CA VAL A 84 15.74 -0.55 4.06
C VAL A 84 14.96 0.55 4.80
N SER A 85 15.26 1.82 4.54
CA SER A 85 14.54 2.96 5.13
C SER A 85 13.05 2.91 4.80
N LEU A 86 12.70 2.70 3.53
CA LEU A 86 11.32 2.61 3.08
C LEU A 86 10.58 1.42 3.71
N LEU A 87 11.19 0.23 3.73
CA LEU A 87 10.56 -0.96 4.32
C LEU A 87 10.31 -0.79 5.82
N ASN A 88 11.24 -0.16 6.54
CA ASN A 88 11.04 0.17 7.96
C ASN A 88 9.90 1.16 8.16
N PHE A 89 9.85 2.23 7.35
CA PHE A 89 8.78 3.22 7.37
C PHE A 89 7.42 2.58 7.10
N LEU A 90 7.29 1.82 6.00
CA LEU A 90 6.06 1.12 5.63
C LEU A 90 5.61 0.15 6.74
N GLY A 91 6.55 -0.59 7.33
CA GLY A 91 6.27 -1.51 8.44
C GLY A 91 5.75 -0.78 9.68
N GLN A 92 6.35 0.36 10.05
CA GLN A 92 5.91 1.19 11.17
C GLN A 92 4.52 1.80 10.94
N SER A 93 4.21 2.19 9.70
CA SER A 93 2.87 2.66 9.29
C SER A 93 1.85 1.53 9.08
N GLY A 94 2.23 0.26 9.30
CA GLY A 94 1.31 -0.89 9.22
C GLY A 94 1.00 -1.37 7.81
N TYR A 95 1.79 -0.96 6.81
CA TYR A 95 1.75 -1.55 5.47
C TYR A 95 2.51 -2.87 5.44
N ARG A 96 2.15 -3.71 4.47
CA ARG A 96 2.80 -5.00 4.23
C ARG A 96 3.26 -5.04 2.78
N VAL A 97 4.48 -5.51 2.58
CA VAL A 97 5.07 -5.69 1.25
C VAL A 97 5.16 -7.19 0.96
N THR A 98 4.75 -7.60 -0.23
CA THR A 98 4.84 -9.00 -0.67
C THR A 98 6.27 -9.33 -1.03
N LYS A 99 6.94 -10.15 -0.19
CA LYS A 99 8.35 -10.51 -0.37
C LYS A 99 8.61 -11.20 -1.71
N GLU A 100 7.69 -12.04 -2.15
CA GLU A 100 7.81 -12.84 -3.38
C GLU A 100 7.76 -11.98 -4.65
N LYS A 101 7.14 -10.79 -4.56
CA LYS A 101 7.01 -9.84 -5.67
C LYS A 101 8.06 -8.72 -5.61
N ALA A 102 8.77 -8.57 -4.49
CA ALA A 102 9.73 -7.49 -4.29
C ALA A 102 10.96 -7.67 -5.20
N GLN A 103 11.34 -6.61 -5.91
CA GLN A 103 12.51 -6.56 -6.79
C GLN A 103 13.56 -5.64 -6.15
N ILE A 104 14.47 -6.20 -5.34
CA ILE A 104 15.39 -5.42 -4.49
C ILE A 104 16.76 -5.27 -5.16
N ALA A 105 17.25 -4.03 -5.27
CA ALA A 105 18.59 -3.69 -5.74
C ALA A 105 18.99 -4.42 -7.06
N LYS A 106 18.07 -4.43 -8.02
CA LYS A 106 18.31 -4.94 -9.37
C LYS A 106 18.68 -3.78 -10.30
N GLU A 107 19.52 -4.06 -11.29
CA GLU A 107 19.83 -3.11 -12.37
C GLU A 107 18.65 -2.93 -13.34
N THR A 108 17.76 -3.92 -13.39
CA THR A 108 16.55 -3.91 -14.23
C THR A 108 15.34 -4.36 -13.40
N ALA A 109 14.23 -3.67 -13.52
CA ALA A 109 13.01 -3.98 -12.78
C ALA A 109 11.75 -3.86 -13.65
N VAL A 110 10.76 -4.71 -13.40
CA VAL A 110 9.44 -4.58 -14.01
C VAL A 110 8.55 -3.72 -13.12
N TYR A 111 8.09 -2.59 -13.63
CA TYR A 111 7.18 -1.66 -12.94
C TYR A 111 5.99 -1.33 -13.86
N LEU A 112 4.77 -1.58 -13.38
CA LEU A 112 3.54 -1.40 -14.17
C LEU A 112 3.53 -2.11 -15.53
N GLY A 113 4.22 -3.26 -15.61
CA GLY A 113 4.36 -4.05 -16.84
C GLY A 113 5.45 -3.54 -17.80
N LEU A 114 6.20 -2.50 -17.44
CA LEU A 114 7.32 -1.96 -18.20
C LEU A 114 8.65 -2.38 -17.55
N GLU A 115 9.60 -2.81 -18.38
CA GLU A 115 10.98 -3.08 -17.95
C GLU A 115 11.77 -1.76 -17.96
N ILE A 116 12.38 -1.42 -16.82
CA ILE A 116 13.12 -0.17 -16.58
C ILE A 116 14.53 -0.51 -16.13
#